data_AF-A0A8T2XJ40-F1
#
_entry.id   AF-A0A8T2XJ40-F1
#
_cell.length_a   1.000
_cell.length_b   1.000
_cell.length_c   1.000
_cell.angle_alpha   90.00
_cell.angle_beta   90.00
_cell.angle_gamma   90.00
#
_symmetry.space_group_name_H-M   'P 1'
#
loop_
_entity.id
_entity.type
_entity.pdbx_description
1 polymer ?
#
loop_
_entity_poly.entity_id
_entity_poly.type
_entity_poly.pdbx_seq_one_letter_code
_entity_poly.pdbx_strand_id
1 'polypeptide(L)'
;MDLIAGRPQEKENDCHKRNKLSHYHKFRLWERSCRFLSIKKHGNLFLYCDSDQRFPVWSEDCALGDTCEAQLLDSGNLVLVQASKGIVWQSFNFPTDTMLAGIKLGLKRKTGQVLFLTSWNFSSGYIEWRKA
;
A
#
# COMPACT_ATOMS: atom_id res chain seq x y z
N MET A 1 67.65 -8.75 18.51
CA MET A 1 67.22 -9.80 19.44
C MET A 1 66.06 -9.24 20.23
N ASP A 2 64.91 -9.89 20.04
CA ASP A 2 63.58 -9.56 20.55
C ASP A 2 63.39 -9.86 22.04
N LEU A 3 62.19 -9.48 22.52
CA LEU A 3 61.29 -10.09 23.52
C LEU A 3 60.97 -9.16 24.72
N ILE A 4 59.75 -9.01 25.28
CA ILE A 4 58.34 -9.41 25.03
C ILE A 4 57.46 -8.48 25.90
N ALA A 5 56.28 -8.08 25.41
CA ALA A 5 54.96 -8.10 26.10
C ALA A 5 53.96 -7.43 25.13
N GLY A 6 52.74 -7.86 24.83
CA GLY A 6 51.82 -8.92 25.21
C GLY A 6 50.47 -8.52 24.56
N ARG A 7 49.73 -9.45 23.95
CA ARG A 7 48.51 -9.19 23.13
C ARG A 7 47.29 -8.78 23.99
N PRO A 8 46.30 -8.05 23.43
CA PRO A 8 45.07 -8.73 23.03
C PRO A 8 44.64 -8.43 21.58
N GLN A 9 43.96 -9.41 20.96
CA GLN A 9 43.41 -9.31 19.61
C GLN A 9 42.04 -8.66 19.60
N GLU A 10 41.85 -7.68 18.72
CA GLU A 10 40.54 -7.23 18.28
C GLU A 10 40.30 -7.78 16.87
N LYS A 11 39.18 -8.49 16.70
CA LYS A 11 38.82 -9.20 15.46
C LYS A 11 38.16 -8.24 14.49
N GLU A 12 38.90 -7.85 13.46
CA GLU A 12 38.39 -7.20 12.27
C GLU A 12 37.72 -8.25 11.37
N ASN A 13 36.38 -8.27 11.36
CA ASN A 13 35.61 -9.17 10.50
C ASN A 13 35.32 -8.48 9.16
N ASP A 14 36.20 -8.79 8.21
CA ASP A 14 36.14 -8.50 6.78
C ASP A 14 34.78 -8.92 6.16
N CYS A 15 34.07 -7.94 5.59
CA CYS A 15 32.74 -8.10 4.99
C CYS A 15 32.81 -8.45 3.50
N HIS A 16 33.78 -9.24 3.04
CA HIS A 16 33.80 -9.73 1.66
C HIS A 16 34.10 -11.23 1.59
N LYS A 17 33.02 -12.05 1.67
CA LYS A 17 32.71 -13.21 0.79
C LYS A 17 31.73 -14.17 1.47
N ARG A 18 30.47 -14.14 1.02
CA ARG A 18 29.80 -15.36 0.52
C ARG A 18 28.53 -15.02 -0.25
N ASN A 19 28.65 -15.20 -1.56
CA ASN A 19 27.57 -15.25 -2.52
C ASN A 19 26.95 -16.65 -2.45
N LYS A 20 25.61 -16.77 -2.30
CA LYS A 20 24.76 -17.67 -3.11
C LYS A 20 23.30 -17.66 -2.67
N LEU A 21 22.47 -17.33 -3.68
CA LEU A 21 21.08 -17.73 -3.89
C LEU A 21 20.05 -17.21 -2.88
N SER A 22 19.79 -15.90 -2.93
CA SER A 22 18.41 -15.47 -2.76
C SER A 22 17.78 -15.32 -4.13
N HIS A 23 16.99 -16.33 -4.53
CA HIS A 23 15.93 -16.16 -5.50
C HIS A 23 14.88 -15.21 -4.88
N TYR A 24 15.19 -13.92 -4.86
CA TYR A 24 14.15 -12.92 -4.77
C TYR A 24 13.45 -12.95 -6.13
N HIS A 25 12.30 -13.62 -6.19
CA HIS A 25 11.30 -13.27 -7.18
C HIS A 25 11.05 -11.78 -7.02
N LYS A 26 11.71 -10.98 -7.85
CA LYS A 26 11.46 -9.55 -7.99
C LYS A 26 10.04 -9.47 -8.54
N PHE A 27 9.06 -9.48 -7.64
CA PHE A 27 7.67 -9.19 -7.94
C PHE A 27 7.65 -7.77 -8.49
N ARG A 28 7.65 -7.68 -9.81
CA ARG A 28 7.69 -6.45 -10.60
C ARG A 28 6.29 -5.80 -10.56
N LEU A 29 5.83 -5.48 -9.35
CA LEU A 29 4.48 -4.94 -9.12
C LEU A 29 4.40 -3.43 -9.36
N TRP A 30 5.52 -2.75 -9.63
CA TRP A 30 5.57 -1.28 -9.71
C TRP A 30 5.61 -0.69 -11.13
N GLU A 31 5.62 -1.53 -12.18
CA GLU A 31 5.55 -1.06 -13.58
C GLU A 31 4.14 -1.10 -14.17
N ARG A 32 3.14 -1.61 -13.44
CA ARG A 32 1.76 -1.70 -13.94
C ARG A 32 0.92 -0.57 -13.38
N SER A 33 0.65 0.43 -14.21
CA SER A 33 -0.36 1.44 -13.91
C SER A 33 -1.73 0.79 -13.86
N CYS A 34 -2.41 0.96 -12.73
CA CYS A 34 -3.82 0.64 -12.60
C CYS A 34 -4.64 1.68 -13.34
N ARG A 35 -5.55 1.26 -14.21
CA ARG A 35 -6.17 2.16 -15.19
C ARG A 35 -7.68 2.05 -15.25
N PHE A 36 -8.26 0.97 -14.74
CA PHE A 36 -9.70 0.72 -14.90
C PHE A 36 -10.35 0.51 -13.54
N LEU A 37 -11.11 1.51 -13.09
CA LEU A 37 -12.08 1.38 -12.02
C LEU A 37 -13.44 1.05 -12.65
N SER A 38 -14.05 -0.06 -12.25
CA SER A 38 -15.29 -0.56 -12.83
C SER A 38 -16.32 -0.87 -11.75
N ILE A 39 -17.57 -0.48 -12.01
CA ILE A 39 -18.74 -0.89 -11.22
C ILE A 39 -19.47 -1.95 -12.04
N LYS A 40 -19.56 -3.17 -11.52
CA LYS A 40 -20.23 -4.30 -12.20
C LYS A 40 -21.68 -4.45 -11.73
N LYS A 41 -22.40 -5.40 -12.34
CA LYS A 41 -23.78 -5.75 -11.96
C LYS A 41 -23.86 -5.99 -10.46
N HIS A 42 -24.87 -5.42 -9.80
CA HIS A 42 -25.05 -5.33 -8.34
C HIS A 42 -24.24 -4.24 -7.60
N GLY A 43 -23.44 -3.43 -8.30
CA GLY A 43 -22.80 -2.26 -7.71
C GLY A 43 -21.45 -2.54 -7.05
N ASN A 44 -20.86 -3.71 -7.28
CA ASN A 44 -19.53 -4.06 -6.76
C ASN A 44 -18.46 -3.21 -7.44
N LEU A 45 -17.50 -2.72 -6.65
CA LEU A 45 -16.42 -1.86 -7.12
C LEU A 45 -15.17 -2.71 -7.33
N PHE A 46 -14.58 -2.62 -8.52
CA PHE A 46 -13.37 -3.37 -8.89
C PHE A 46 -12.30 -2.44 -9.45
N LEU A 47 -11.05 -2.63 -9.01
CA LEU A 47 -9.87 -2.00 -9.59
C LEU A 47 -9.07 -3.03 -10.39
N TYR A 48 -8.85 -2.76 -11.67
CA TYR A 48 -8.04 -3.56 -12.57
C TYR A 48 -6.78 -2.79 -13.02
N CYS A 49 -5.65 -3.48 -13.02
CA CYS A 49 -4.39 -2.96 -13.57
C CYS A 49 -3.95 -3.65 -14.85
N ASP A 50 -4.70 -4.65 -15.27
CA ASP A 50 -4.51 -5.34 -16.54
C ASP A 50 -5.60 -4.92 -17.54
N SER A 51 -5.25 -4.92 -18.83
CA SER A 51 -6.19 -4.56 -19.91
C SER A 51 -7.36 -5.53 -20.00
N ASP A 52 -7.11 -6.81 -19.68
CA ASP A 52 -8.06 -7.89 -19.90
C ASP A 52 -9.09 -8.00 -18.75
N GLN A 53 -8.96 -7.19 -17.69
CA GLN A 53 -9.87 -7.13 -16.54
C GLN A 53 -10.18 -8.50 -15.90
N ARG A 54 -9.25 -9.47 -16.02
CA ARG A 54 -9.44 -10.84 -15.53
C ARG A 54 -9.34 -10.94 -14.02
N PHE A 55 -8.35 -10.27 -13.44
CA PHE A 55 -8.03 -10.34 -12.01
C PHE A 55 -8.03 -8.93 -11.42
N PRO A 56 -8.98 -8.61 -10.52
CA PRO A 56 -8.95 -7.33 -9.82
C PRO A 56 -7.78 -7.33 -8.84
N VAL A 57 -7.09 -6.19 -8.73
CA VAL A 57 -6.07 -6.00 -7.67
C VAL A 57 -6.70 -5.59 -6.35
N TRP A 58 -7.91 -5.07 -6.41
CA TRP A 58 -8.72 -4.65 -5.27
C TRP A 58 -10.19 -4.69 -5.64
N SER A 59 -11.04 -5.05 -4.69
CA SER A 59 -12.49 -5.07 -4.86
C SER A 59 -13.20 -4.87 -3.54
N GLU A 60 -14.40 -4.31 -3.61
CA GLU A 60 -15.37 -4.28 -2.50
C GLU A 60 -16.71 -4.82 -3.01
N ASP A 61 -17.26 -5.78 -2.27
CA ASP A 61 -18.46 -6.51 -2.66
C ASP A 61 -19.72 -5.89 -2.06
N CYS A 62 -20.72 -5.66 -2.91
CA CYS A 62 -22.09 -5.46 -2.48
C CYS A 62 -22.69 -6.80 -2.06
N ALA A 63 -23.54 -6.81 -1.03
CA ALA A 63 -24.20 -8.05 -0.64
C ALA A 63 -25.12 -8.57 -1.76
N LEU A 64 -25.17 -9.88 -1.92
CA LEU A 64 -26.00 -10.55 -2.92
C LEU A 64 -27.47 -10.13 -2.80
N GLY A 65 -28.07 -9.77 -3.93
CA GLY A 65 -29.49 -9.38 -4.00
C GLY A 65 -29.78 -7.91 -3.67
N ASP A 66 -28.76 -7.10 -3.43
CA ASP A 66 -28.92 -5.66 -3.20
C ASP A 66 -28.32 -4.83 -4.34
N THR A 67 -28.66 -3.54 -4.34
CA THR A 67 -28.11 -2.52 -5.22
C THR A 67 -27.13 -1.65 -4.45
N CYS A 68 -25.89 -1.57 -4.94
CA CYS A 68 -24.90 -0.63 -4.44
C CYS A 68 -24.55 0.47 -5.46
N GLU A 69 -24.15 1.62 -4.93
CA GLU A 69 -23.67 2.76 -5.69
C GLU A 69 -22.37 3.28 -5.05
N ALA A 70 -21.38 3.59 -5.88
CA ALA A 70 -20.18 4.28 -5.44
C ALA A 70 -20.37 5.80 -5.66
N GLN A 71 -20.23 6.59 -4.59
CA GLN A 71 -20.43 8.04 -4.63
C GLN A 71 -19.17 8.74 -4.11
N LEU A 72 -18.66 9.71 -4.87
CA LEU A 72 -17.62 10.62 -4.39
C LEU A 72 -18.30 11.87 -3.84
N LEU A 73 -18.24 12.06 -2.51
CA LEU A 73 -18.83 13.22 -1.85
C LEU A 73 -17.96 14.46 -2.04
N ASP A 74 -18.56 15.65 -1.91
CA ASP A 74 -17.85 16.94 -2.01
C ASP A 74 -16.70 17.09 -0.99
N SER A 75 -16.73 16.32 0.10
CA SER A 75 -15.65 16.24 1.08
C SER A 75 -14.41 15.49 0.58
N GLY A 76 -14.48 14.85 -0.59
CA GLY A 76 -13.48 13.93 -1.10
C GLY A 76 -13.62 12.50 -0.56
N ASN A 77 -14.65 12.21 0.25
CA ASN A 77 -14.90 10.85 0.74
C ASN A 77 -15.59 10.01 -0.35
N LEU A 78 -14.89 9.00 -0.86
CA LEU A 78 -15.50 7.95 -1.68
C LEU A 78 -16.23 6.96 -0.78
N VAL A 79 -17.52 6.75 -1.01
CA VAL A 79 -18.37 5.84 -0.25
C VAL A 79 -19.01 4.79 -1.15
N LEU A 80 -19.23 3.59 -0.60
CA LEU A 80 -20.09 2.58 -1.20
C LEU A 80 -21.38 2.55 -0.39
N VAL A 81 -22.49 2.87 -1.05
CA VAL A 81 -23.83 2.91 -0.46
C VAL A 81 -24.62 1.71 -0.94
N GLN A 82 -25.15 0.95 0.00
CA GLN A 82 -26.08 -0.14 -0.25
C GLN A 82 -27.51 0.35 0.02
N ALA A 83 -28.46 0.06 -0.87
CA ALA A 83 -29.83 0.56 -0.73
C ALA A 83 -30.50 0.12 0.57
N SER A 84 -30.25 -1.11 1.03
CA SER A 84 -30.85 -1.62 2.28
C SER A 84 -30.13 -1.20 3.57
N LYS A 85 -28.84 -0.86 3.53
CA LYS A 85 -28.01 -0.64 4.73
C LYS A 85 -27.38 0.76 4.83
N GLY A 86 -27.49 1.56 3.79
CA GLY A 86 -26.76 2.82 3.67
C GLY A 86 -25.27 2.60 3.41
N ILE A 87 -24.42 3.44 3.98
CA ILE A 87 -22.96 3.40 3.74
C ILE A 87 -22.37 2.11 4.35
N VAL A 88 -21.86 1.23 3.49
CA VAL A 88 -21.22 -0.03 3.88
C VAL A 88 -19.69 0.05 3.84
N TRP A 89 -19.14 0.95 3.02
CA TRP A 89 -17.71 1.20 2.92
C TRP A 89 -17.43 2.70 2.70
N GLN A 90 -16.29 3.19 3.19
CA GLN A 90 -15.85 4.57 2.94
C GLN A 90 -14.32 4.70 2.98
N SER A 91 -13.78 5.52 2.08
CA SER A 91 -12.34 5.78 1.96
C SER A 91 -11.72 6.41 3.20
N PHE A 92 -12.47 7.23 3.93
CA PHE A 92 -11.98 7.87 5.16
C PHE A 92 -11.68 6.88 6.30
N ASN A 93 -12.07 5.61 6.15
CA ASN A 93 -11.68 4.51 7.04
C ASN A 93 -10.33 3.90 6.67
N PHE A 94 -9.67 4.36 5.61
CA PHE A 94 -8.41 3.85 5.08
C PHE A 94 -7.53 5.01 4.60
N PRO A 95 -7.07 5.89 5.52
CA PRO A 95 -6.29 7.06 5.14
C PRO A 95 -4.91 6.65 4.59
N THR A 96 -4.42 7.42 3.63
CA THR A 96 -3.09 7.25 3.01
C THR A 96 -2.09 8.22 3.65
N ASP A 97 -1.47 9.07 2.85
CA ASP A 97 -0.49 10.09 3.20
C ASP A 97 -1.11 11.45 3.56
N THR A 98 -2.38 11.68 3.18
CA THR A 98 -3.03 12.99 3.32
C THR A 98 -4.21 12.94 4.29
N MET A 99 -4.30 13.94 5.16
CA MET A 99 -5.45 14.15 6.04
C MET A 99 -6.43 15.16 5.42
N LEU A 100 -7.60 14.67 5.02
CA LEU A 100 -8.73 15.51 4.61
C LEU A 100 -9.64 15.85 5.80
N ALA A 101 -10.36 16.97 5.69
CA ALA A 101 -11.34 17.37 6.69
C ALA A 101 -12.42 16.28 6.84
N GLY A 102 -12.65 15.81 8.07
CA GLY A 102 -13.59 14.73 8.39
C GLY A 102 -12.95 13.36 8.62
N ILE A 103 -11.67 13.18 8.27
CA ILE A 103 -10.91 11.97 8.65
C ILE A 103 -10.70 11.97 10.18
N LYS A 104 -10.87 10.79 10.80
CA LYS A 104 -10.61 10.58 12.23
C LYS A 104 -9.46 9.61 12.42
N LEU A 105 -8.30 10.13 12.81
CA LEU A 105 -7.12 9.33 13.14
C LEU A 105 -7.22 8.78 14.57
N GLY A 106 -6.46 7.72 14.85
CA GLY A 106 -6.41 7.05 16.15
C GLY A 106 -7.28 5.80 16.24
N LEU A 107 -7.57 5.34 17.46
CA LEU A 107 -8.29 4.10 17.73
C LEU A 107 -9.80 4.27 17.58
N LYS A 108 -10.39 3.57 16.60
CA LYS A 108 -11.83 3.34 16.54
C LYS A 108 -12.25 2.31 17.57
N ARG A 109 -12.71 2.77 18.73
CA ARG A 109 -13.15 1.91 19.85
C ARG A 109 -14.18 0.83 19.45
N LYS A 110 -15.08 1.12 18.50
CA LYS A 110 -16.10 0.16 18.06
C LYS A 110 -15.55 -1.01 17.25
N THR A 111 -14.52 -0.78 16.44
CA THR A 111 -13.94 -1.80 15.54
C THR A 111 -12.58 -2.30 15.99
N GLY A 112 -11.96 -1.64 16.98
CA GLY A 112 -10.57 -1.89 17.39
C GLY A 112 -9.51 -1.39 16.40
N GLN A 113 -9.92 -0.80 15.27
CA GLN A 113 -9.02 -0.39 14.20
C GLN A 113 -8.25 0.88 14.59
N VAL A 114 -6.93 0.89 14.40
CA VAL A 114 -6.09 2.08 14.55
C VAL A 114 -5.86 2.71 13.17
N LEU A 115 -6.14 4.00 13.05
CA LEU A 115 -6.00 4.77 11.82
C LEU A 115 -4.83 5.74 11.95
N PHE A 116 -3.90 5.67 10.99
CA PHE A 116 -2.73 6.51 10.93
C PHE A 116 -2.41 6.83 9.46
N LEU A 117 -1.68 7.91 9.24
CA LEU A 117 -1.20 8.26 7.90
C LEU A 117 0.05 7.44 7.58
N THR A 118 0.17 7.02 6.32
CA THR A 118 1.33 6.31 5.79
C THR A 118 1.96 7.14 4.68
N SER A 119 3.23 7.50 4.85
CA SER A 119 3.97 8.24 3.82
C SER A 119 4.24 7.37 2.59
N TRP A 120 4.46 8.02 1.45
CA TRP A 120 4.94 7.34 0.26
C TRP A 120 6.29 6.66 0.50
N ASN A 121 6.43 5.43 0.01
CA ASN A 121 7.73 4.77 -0.03
C ASN A 121 8.40 5.07 -1.36
N PHE A 122 9.26 6.09 -1.38
CA PHE A 122 10.17 6.32 -2.49
C PHE A 122 11.44 5.53 -2.23
N SER A 123 11.54 4.31 -2.77
CA SER A 123 12.85 3.69 -2.93
C SER A 123 13.64 4.59 -3.87
N SER A 124 14.64 5.29 -3.35
CA SER A 124 15.36 6.35 -4.06
C SER A 124 16.06 5.80 -5.29
N GLY A 125 15.47 6.00 -6.47
CA GLY A 125 16.21 6.02 -7.72
C GLY A 125 17.16 7.21 -7.66
N TYR A 126 18.46 6.95 -7.67
CA TYR A 126 19.51 7.98 -7.68
C TYR A 126 19.29 8.88 -8.91
N ILE A 127 18.87 10.14 -8.70
CA ILE A 127 18.78 11.12 -9.78
C ILE A 127 20.16 11.77 -9.89
N GLU A 128 20.94 11.34 -10.88
CA GLU A 128 22.21 11.98 -11.23
C GLU A 128 21.91 13.26 -12.03
N TRP A 129 22.03 14.42 -11.39
CA TRP A 129 22.00 15.70 -12.11
C TRP A 129 23.29 15.83 -12.90
N ARG A 130 23.24 15.65 -14.23
CA ARG A 130 24.31 16.12 -15.09
C ARG A 130 24.16 17.62 -15.28
N LYS A 131 25.21 18.36 -14.92
CA LYS A 131 25.35 19.76 -15.32
C LYS A 131 25.40 19.79 -16.85
N ALA A 132 24.60 20.68 -17.44
CA ALA A 132 24.70 21.06 -18.84
C ALA A 132 26.04 21.76 -19.11
#